data_AF-A0A7I8WFP2-F1
#
_entry.id   AF-A0A7I8WFP2-F1
#
_cell.length_a   1.000
_cell.length_b   1.000
_cell.length_c   1.000
_cell.angle_alpha   90.00
_cell.angle_beta   90.00
_cell.angle_gamma   90.00
#
_symmetry.space_group_name_H-M   'P 1'
#
loop_
_entity.id
_entity.type
_entity.pdbx_description
1 polymer ?
#
loop_
_entity_poly.entity_id
_entity_poly.type
_entity_poly.pdbx_seq_one_letter_code
_entity_poly.pdbx_strand_id
1 'polypeptide(L)'
;MDKPCKPEYISRTITEYGICYTFNSPSSQDPPTSLTVTEPGVNKALSLLFNIEQYDYMPGPENDAGIKIFLHNDYKKPRMSDLGFAVVAGMHTLIGIKQIDIS
;
A
#
# COMPACT_ATOMS: atom_id res chain seq x y z
N MET A 1 1.81 -1.32 21.96
CA MET A 1 0.38 -1.09 21.69
C MET A 1 0.28 -0.62 20.26
N ASP A 2 -0.48 -1.35 19.44
CA ASP A 2 -0.68 -0.99 18.04
C ASP A 2 -1.53 0.27 17.96
N LYS A 3 -1.01 1.30 17.28
CA LYS A 3 -1.72 2.56 17.08
C LYS A 3 -2.59 2.41 15.83
N PRO A 4 -3.92 2.62 15.90
CA PRO A 4 -4.77 2.54 14.73
C PRO A 4 -4.36 3.61 13.70
N CYS A 5 -4.33 3.22 12.43
CA CYS A 5 -4.11 4.15 11.33
C CYS A 5 -5.32 5.07 11.21
N LYS A 6 -5.09 6.38 11.11
CA LYS A 6 -6.15 7.36 10.85
C LYS A 6 -6.45 7.45 9.35
N PRO A 7 -7.72 7.71 8.95
CA PRO A 7 -8.09 7.93 7.55
C PRO A 7 -7.30 9.07 6.88
N GLU A 8 -6.88 10.07 7.65
CA GLU A 8 -6.06 11.21 7.20
C GLU A 8 -4.70 10.79 6.62
N TYR A 9 -4.20 9.59 6.94
CA TYR A 9 -2.95 9.06 6.37
C TYR A 9 -3.16 8.36 5.02
N ILE A 10 -4.39 8.29 4.53
CA ILE A 10 -4.75 7.55 3.33
C ILE A 10 -5.36 8.51 2.31
N SER A 11 -4.76 8.59 1.14
CA SER A 11 -5.32 9.32 0.00
C SER A 11 -5.79 8.37 -1.09
N ARG A 12 -6.94 8.66 -1.70
CA ARG A 12 -7.41 7.96 -2.90
C ARG A 12 -6.67 8.47 -4.13
N THR A 13 -6.14 7.55 -4.95
CA THR A 13 -5.43 7.86 -6.21
C THR A 13 -5.98 7.00 -7.34
N ILE A 14 -6.16 7.59 -8.52
CA ILE A 14 -6.59 6.86 -9.71
C ILE A 14 -5.34 6.46 -10.52
N THR A 15 -5.20 5.17 -10.80
CA THR A 15 -4.08 4.59 -11.55
C THR A 15 -4.60 3.83 -12.76
N GLU A 16 -3.68 3.29 -13.57
CA GLU A 16 -4.00 2.32 -14.62
C GLU A 16 -4.58 1.00 -14.08
N TYR A 17 -4.46 0.74 -12.77
CA TYR A 17 -5.05 -0.42 -12.09
C TYR A 17 -6.40 -0.11 -11.43
N GLY A 18 -6.97 1.07 -11.69
CA GLY A 18 -8.25 1.52 -11.13
C GLY A 18 -8.10 2.43 -9.91
N ILE A 19 -8.94 2.22 -8.89
CA ILE A 19 -8.92 3.01 -7.65
C ILE A 19 -7.91 2.39 -6.70
N CYS A 20 -6.89 3.17 -6.32
CA CYS A 20 -5.90 2.79 -5.33
C CYS A 20 -5.99 3.67 -4.09
N TYR A 21 -5.49 3.15 -2.97
CA TYR A 21 -5.36 3.87 -1.71
C TYR A 21 -3.88 3.93 -1.33
N THR A 22 -3.37 5.13 -1.17
CA THR A 22 -1.96 5.39 -0.87
C THR A 22 -1.84 5.78 0.60
N PHE A 23 -1.15 4.96 1.37
CA PHE A 23 -0.82 5.24 2.78
C PHE A 23 0.39 6.16 2.86
N ASN A 24 0.39 7.08 3.83
CA ASN A 24 1.47 8.00 4.13
C ASN A 24 1.80 8.99 3.00
N SER A 25 0.80 9.37 2.20
CA SER A 25 1.00 10.41 1.18
C SER A 25 1.08 11.80 1.84
N PRO A 26 2.08 12.64 1.55
CA PRO A 26 2.13 14.00 2.09
C PRO A 26 0.97 14.86 1.60
N SER A 27 0.33 14.50 0.47
CA SER A 27 -0.88 15.17 -0.01
C SER A 27 -2.14 14.85 0.82
N SER A 28 -2.07 13.91 1.76
CA SER A 28 -3.23 13.49 2.56
C SER A 28 -3.40 14.31 3.84
N GLN A 29 -2.44 15.19 4.19
CA GLN A 29 -2.44 15.95 5.45
C GLN A 29 -2.14 17.43 5.23
N ASP A 30 -2.74 18.28 6.07
CA ASP A 30 -2.46 19.71 6.18
C ASP A 30 -2.22 20.07 7.65
N PRO A 31 -0.98 20.39 8.07
CA PRO A 31 0.24 20.43 7.28
C PRO A 31 0.70 19.02 6.82
N PRO A 32 1.44 18.92 5.70
CA PRO A 32 1.95 17.65 5.22
C PRO A 32 2.95 17.06 6.23
N THR A 33 2.62 15.90 6.80
CA THR A 33 3.52 15.18 7.71
C THR A 33 3.66 13.73 7.27
N SER A 34 4.89 13.27 7.05
CA SER A 34 5.14 11.86 6.73
C SER A 34 5.39 11.09 8.02
N LEU A 35 4.67 9.98 8.20
CA LEU A 35 4.95 8.98 9.23
C LEU A 35 6.30 8.35 8.94
N THR A 36 7.11 8.19 9.98
CA THR A 36 8.43 7.58 9.93
C THR A 36 8.54 6.45 10.94
N VAL A 37 9.35 5.45 10.63
CA VAL A 37 9.65 4.33 11.52
C VAL A 37 11.11 4.48 11.98
N THR A 38 11.34 4.52 13.28
CA THR A 38 12.68 4.71 13.88
C THR A 38 13.38 3.39 14.19
N GLU A 39 12.63 2.29 14.33
CA GLU A 39 13.14 0.97 14.73
C GLU A 39 12.56 -0.11 13.82
N PRO A 40 13.38 -1.05 13.31
CA PRO A 40 12.88 -2.18 12.53
C PRO A 40 12.12 -3.17 13.41
N GLY A 41 11.14 -3.86 12.83
CA GLY A 41 10.42 -4.97 13.47
C GLY A 41 8.92 -4.95 13.21
N VAL A 42 8.29 -6.12 13.23
CA VAL A 42 6.86 -6.29 12.91
C VAL A 42 5.94 -5.50 13.84
N ASN A 43 6.34 -5.32 15.11
CA ASN A 43 5.57 -4.56 16.12
C ASN A 43 5.67 -3.03 15.96
N LYS A 44 6.52 -2.56 15.04
CA LYS A 44 6.71 -1.15 14.68
C LYS A 44 6.35 -0.87 13.22
N ALA A 45 5.91 -1.91 12.50
CA ALA A 45 5.61 -1.85 11.07
C ALA A 45 4.17 -1.41 10.80
N LEU A 46 3.87 -1.21 9.52
CA LEU A 46 2.51 -1.08 9.02
C LEU A 46 1.83 -2.46 9.02
N SER A 47 0.68 -2.58 9.68
CA SER A 47 -0.16 -3.77 9.67
C SER A 47 -1.48 -3.46 8.99
N LEU A 48 -1.83 -4.26 7.99
CA LEU A 48 -3.03 -4.08 7.17
C LEU A 48 -3.82 -5.39 7.12
N LEU A 49 -5.14 -5.25 7.20
CA LEU A 49 -6.08 -6.34 6.96
C LEU A 49 -7.01 -5.91 5.84
N PHE A 50 -7.06 -6.72 4.78
CA PHE A 50 -7.88 -6.44 3.60
C PHE A 50 -9.10 -7.37 3.56
N ASN A 51 -10.26 -6.79 3.30
CA ASN A 51 -11.45 -7.54 2.90
C ASN A 51 -11.45 -7.63 1.37
N ILE A 52 -11.14 -8.81 0.83
CA ILE A 52 -11.11 -9.05 -0.62
C ILE A 52 -12.41 -9.75 -1.01
N GLU A 53 -13.31 -9.03 -1.66
CA GLU A 53 -14.64 -9.50 -2.05
C GLU A 53 -14.58 -10.25 -3.39
N GLN A 54 -13.95 -11.43 -3.38
CA GLN A 54 -13.75 -12.24 -4.60
C GLN A 54 -15.06 -12.62 -5.30
N TYR A 55 -16.18 -12.71 -4.57
CA TYR A 55 -17.49 -13.02 -5.13
C TYR A 55 -18.04 -11.92 -6.05
N ASP A 56 -17.57 -10.68 -5.89
CA ASP A 56 -17.99 -9.53 -6.68
C ASP A 56 -17.06 -9.26 -7.88
N TYR A 57 -16.13 -10.16 -8.16
CA TYR A 57 -15.20 -10.01 -9.28
C TYR A 57 -15.94 -10.17 -10.61
N MET A 58 -15.69 -9.23 -11.52
CA MET A 58 -16.17 -9.33 -12.89
C MET A 58 -15.26 -10.25 -13.70
N PRO A 59 -15.80 -11.09 -14.61
CA PRO A 59 -14.98 -11.85 -15.54
C PRO A 59 -14.07 -10.94 -16.35
N GLY A 60 -12.78 -11.27 -16.42
CA GLY A 60 -11.77 -10.45 -17.07
C GLY A 60 -10.55 -11.25 -17.52
N PRO A 61 -9.53 -10.57 -18.07
CA PRO A 61 -8.29 -11.22 -18.49
C PRO A 61 -7.48 -11.77 -17.30
N GLU A 62 -7.68 -11.22 -16.10
CA GLU A 62 -7.04 -11.67 -14.87
C GLU A 62 -8.04 -12.45 -14.02
N ASN A 63 -7.64 -13.63 -13.55
CA ASN A 63 -8.45 -14.49 -12.65
C ASN A 63 -7.86 -14.58 -11.24
N ASP A 64 -6.88 -13.74 -10.94
CA ASP A 64 -6.17 -13.76 -9.67
C ASP A 64 -6.94 -12.98 -8.61
N ALA A 65 -7.00 -13.53 -7.40
CA ALA A 65 -7.56 -12.87 -6.24
C ALA A 65 -6.47 -12.40 -5.28
N GLY A 66 -6.42 -11.09 -5.04
CA GLY A 66 -5.36 -10.52 -4.23
C GLY A 66 -5.34 -9.00 -4.24
N ILE A 67 -4.21 -8.45 -3.84
CA ILE A 67 -3.91 -7.02 -3.92
C ILE A 67 -2.58 -6.82 -4.63
N LYS A 68 -2.45 -5.71 -5.36
CA LYS A 68 -1.18 -5.25 -5.88
C LYS A 68 -0.66 -4.13 -5.00
N ILE A 69 0.58 -4.25 -4.54
CA ILE A 69 1.23 -3.29 -3.65
C ILE A 69 2.43 -2.69 -4.38
N PHE A 70 2.60 -1.38 -4.28
CA PHE A 70 3.77 -0.68 -4.79
C PHE A 70 4.33 0.24 -3.70
N LEU A 71 5.62 0.07 -3.38
CA LEU A 71 6.34 0.96 -2.48
C LEU A 71 7.03 2.04 -3.31
N HIS A 72 6.73 3.30 -3.02
CA HIS A 72 7.27 4.44 -3.76
C HIS A 72 7.46 5.66 -2.88
N ASN A 73 8.23 6.63 -3.40
CA ASN A 73 8.37 7.96 -2.80
C ASN A 73 7.30 8.94 -3.33
N ASP A 74 7.18 10.08 -2.67
CA ASP A 74 5.96 10.90 -2.64
C ASP A 74 5.62 11.73 -3.89
N TYR A 75 6.30 11.54 -5.03
CA TYR A 75 6.33 12.58 -6.07
C TYR A 75 5.95 12.16 -7.49
N LYS A 76 5.59 10.90 -7.73
CA LYS A 76 5.16 10.44 -9.07
C LYS A 76 3.90 9.60 -8.99
N LYS A 77 3.06 9.68 -10.03
CA LYS A 77 1.90 8.79 -10.18
C LYS A 77 2.40 7.34 -10.06
N PRO A 78 1.80 6.52 -9.16
CA PRO A 78 2.23 5.14 -8.99
C PRO A 78 2.01 4.34 -10.28
N ARG A 79 3.08 3.68 -10.74
CA ARG A 79 3.06 2.75 -11.89
C ARG A 79 2.82 1.34 -11.38
N MET A 80 1.58 1.08 -10.98
CA MET A 80 1.11 -0.19 -10.45
C MET A 80 1.32 -1.34 -11.43
N SER A 81 1.10 -1.13 -12.73
CA SER A 81 1.29 -2.19 -13.74
C SER A 81 2.73 -2.71 -13.76
N ASP A 82 3.70 -1.80 -13.61
CA ASP A 82 5.10 -2.07 -13.95
C ASP A 82 5.98 -2.39 -12.73
N LEU A 83 5.70 -1.76 -11.59
CA LEU A 83 6.57 -1.79 -10.41
C LEU A 83 5.88 -2.38 -9.16
N GLY A 84 4.59 -2.64 -9.22
CA GLY A 84 3.85 -3.28 -8.14
C GLY A 84 4.05 -4.80 -8.11
N PHE A 85 4.01 -5.38 -6.91
CA PHE A 85 4.01 -6.83 -6.70
C PHE A 85 2.65 -7.29 -6.17
N ALA A 86 2.28 -8.53 -6.48
CA ALA A 86 1.03 -9.12 -6.06
C ALA A 86 1.16 -9.82 -4.70
N VAL A 87 0.13 -9.72 -3.88
CA VAL A 87 -0.07 -10.49 -2.66
C VAL A 87 -1.38 -11.24 -2.79
N VAL A 88 -1.33 -12.57 -2.62
CA VAL A 88 -2.49 -13.45 -2.79
C VAL A 88 -3.48 -13.29 -1.63
N ALA A 89 -4.76 -13.42 -1.93
CA ALA A 89 -5.80 -13.47 -0.92
C ALA A 89 -5.67 -14.75 -0.06
N GLY A 90 -6.11 -14.67 1.20
CA GLY A 90 -6.17 -15.82 2.11
C GLY A 90 -4.84 -16.18 2.81
N MET A 91 -3.78 -15.40 2.62
CA MET A 91 -2.48 -15.60 3.28
C MET A 91 -2.07 -14.42 4.16
N HIS A 92 -1.38 -14.71 5.26
CA HIS A 92 -0.67 -13.71 6.05
C HIS A 92 0.72 -13.49 5.45
N THR A 93 0.97 -12.29 4.92
CA THR A 93 2.20 -11.97 4.18
C THR A 93 3.05 -10.96 4.96
N LEU A 94 4.33 -11.26 5.15
CA LEU A 94 5.32 -10.36 5.76
C LEU A 94 6.23 -9.79 4.67
N ILE A 95 6.31 -8.46 4.61
CA ILE A 95 7.09 -7.74 3.59
C ILE A 95 8.24 -7.01 4.29
N GLY A 96 9.47 -7.46 4.02
CA GLY A 96 10.69 -6.78 4.47
C GLY A 96 11.11 -5.70 3.48
N ILE A 97 11.44 -4.50 3.98
CA ILE A 97 11.81 -3.35 3.16
C ILE A 97 13.24 -2.95 3.52
N LYS A 98 14.07 -2.72 2.50
CA LYS A 98 15.42 -2.16 2.64
C LYS A 98 15.53 -0.93 1.75
N GLN A 99 15.65 0.24 2.35
CA GLN A 99 15.97 1.47 1.61
C GLN A 99 17.46 1.48 1.27
N ILE A 100 17.78 1.80 0.02
CA ILE A 100 19.14 1.95 -0.47
C ILE A 100 19.20 3.32 -1.14
N ASP A 101 19.95 4.24 -0.54
CA ASP A 101 20.21 5.54 -1.13
C ASP A 101 21.42 5.42 -2.06
N ILE A 102 21.22 5.79 -3.33
CA ILE A 102 22.29 5.76 -4.33
C ILE A 102 22.80 7.20 -4.46
N SER A 103 24.00 7.44 -3.97
CA SER A 103 24.74 8.71 -4.07
C SER A 103 25.38 8.90 -5.44
#